data_AF-A0A843CE44-F1
#
_entry.id   AF-A0A843CE44-F1
#
_cell.length_a   1.000
_cell.length_b   1.000
_cell.length_c   1.000
_cell.angle_alpha   90.00
_cell.angle_beta   90.00
_cell.angle_gamma   90.00
#
_symmetry.space_group_name_H-M   'P 1'
#
loop_
_entity.id
_entity.type
_entity.pdbx_description
1 polymer ?
#
loop_
_entity_poly.entity_id
_entity_poly.type
_entity_poly.pdbx_seq_one_letter_code
_entity_poly.pdbx_strand_id
1 'polypeptide(L)' 'NANPENANRYTPLRWAKVFTEQADRLLTEVLECMGLKLDMLTLYNIYLGQGCDPNVKRERLMDRWVT' A
#
# COMPACT_ATOMS: atom_id res chain seq x y z
N ASN A 1 -16.54 -21.47 6.53
CA ASN A 1 -16.89 -22.20 5.29
C ASN A 1 -16.39 -21.44 4.08
N ALA A 2 -15.22 -21.81 3.56
CA ALA A 2 -14.71 -21.23 2.32
C ALA A 2 -15.41 -21.91 1.13
N ASN A 3 -16.08 -21.14 0.26
CA ASN A 3 -16.62 -21.66 -0.99
C ASN A 3 -15.48 -21.73 -2.03
N PRO A 4 -14.97 -22.93 -2.40
CA PRO A 4 -13.83 -23.07 -3.30
C PRO A 4 -14.09 -22.50 -4.70
N GLU A 5 -15.35 -22.49 -5.18
CA GLU A 5 -15.70 -21.94 -6.50
C GLU A 5 -15.44 -20.43 -6.61
N ASN A 6 -15.57 -19.70 -5.50
CA ASN A 6 -15.36 -18.26 -5.45
C ASN A 6 -13.94 -17.88 -4.98
N ALA A 7 -13.07 -18.84 -4.68
CA ALA A 7 -11.74 -18.60 -4.11
C ALA A 7 -10.91 -17.61 -4.96
N ASN A 8 -10.96 -17.74 -6.29
CA ASN A 8 -10.23 -16.86 -7.22
C ASN A 8 -10.70 -15.39 -7.14
N ARG A 9 -11.97 -15.14 -6.81
CA ARG A 9 -12.51 -13.77 -6.66
C ARG A 9 -12.02 -13.10 -5.38
N TYR A 10 -11.66 -13.89 -4.37
CA TYR A 10 -11.08 -13.41 -3.12
C TYR A 10 -9.56 -13.29 -3.17
N THR A 11 -8.92 -13.72 -4.25
CA THR A 11 -7.46 -13.64 -4.41
C THR A 11 -6.95 -12.21 -4.26
N PRO A 12 -7.51 -11.18 -4.92
CA PRO A 12 -7.10 -9.79 -4.70
C PRO A 12 -7.27 -9.34 -3.24
N LEU A 13 -8.38 -9.72 -2.60
CA LEU A 13 -8.64 -9.38 -1.19
C LEU A 13 -7.64 -10.06 -0.25
N ARG A 14 -7.27 -11.31 -0.52
CA ARG A 14 -6.24 -12.03 0.23
C ARG A 14 -4.87 -11.36 0.06
N TRP A 15 -4.50 -10.99 -1.15
CA TRP A 15 -3.25 -10.25 -1.40
C TRP A 15 -3.23 -8.88 -0.74
N ALA A 16 -4.34 -8.13 -0.80
CA ALA A 16 -4.48 -6.87 -0.11
C ALA A 16 -4.31 -7.06 1.41
N LYS A 17 -4.94 -8.08 1.98
CA LYS A 17 -4.79 -8.40 3.41
C LYS A 17 -3.34 -8.72 3.78
N VAL A 18 -2.70 -9.62 3.03
CA VAL A 18 -1.28 -9.99 3.26
C VAL A 18 -0.37 -8.77 3.14
N PHE A 19 -0.60 -7.92 2.13
CA PHE A 19 0.15 -6.68 1.97
C PHE A 19 -0.02 -5.74 3.17
N THR A 20 -1.26 -5.45 3.58
CA THR A 20 -1.52 -4.54 4.70
C THR A 20 -0.94 -5.07 6.02
N GLU A 21 -1.00 -6.38 6.25
CA GLU A 21 -0.39 -7.01 7.44
C GLU A 21 1.15 -6.93 7.46
N GLN A 22 1.79 -6.81 6.29
CA GLN A 22 3.25 -6.77 6.16
C GLN A 22 3.81 -5.37 5.85
N ALA A 23 2.94 -4.40 5.55
CA ALA A 23 3.35 -3.08 5.06
C ALA A 23 4.23 -2.32 6.06
N ASP A 24 3.92 -2.40 7.37
CA ASP A 24 4.68 -1.74 8.43
C ASP A 24 6.12 -2.30 8.54
N ARG A 25 6.24 -3.63 8.46
CA ARG A 25 7.55 -4.29 8.46
C ARG A 25 8.35 -3.91 7.22
N LEU A 26 7.73 -3.95 6.04
CA LEU A 26 8.40 -3.55 4.81
C LEU A 26 8.87 -2.09 4.87
N LEU A 27 8.04 -1.19 5.39
CA LEU A 27 8.39 0.21 5.57
C LEU A 27 9.58 0.37 6.53
N THR A 28 9.57 -0.36 7.64
CA THR A 28 10.67 -0.34 8.62
C THR A 28 11.99 -0.77 8.00
N GLU A 29 12.01 -1.91 7.31
CA GLU A 29 13.22 -2.45 6.66
C GLU A 29 13.79 -1.48 5.61
N VAL A 30 12.91 -0.84 4.81
CA VAL A 30 13.32 0.16 3.81
C VAL A 30 13.96 1.38 4.48
N LEU A 31 13.39 1.87 5.57
CA LEU A 31 13.93 3.02 6.30
C LEU A 31 15.26 2.68 6.97
N GLU A 32 15.38 1.50 7.56
CA GLU A 32 16.63 1.03 8.15
C GLU A 32 17.75 0.92 7.11
N CYS A 33 17.46 0.41 5.90
CA CYS A 33 18.43 0.41 4.79
C CYS A 33 18.90 1.81 4.41
N MET A 34 18.09 2.85 4.64
CA MET A 34 18.44 4.25 4.40
C MET A 34 19.08 4.95 5.60
N GLY A 35 19.30 4.23 6.71
CA GLY A 35 19.80 4.80 7.97
C GLY A 35 18.78 5.70 8.67
N LEU A 36 17.50 5.57 8.34
CA LEU A 36 16.40 6.31 8.92
C LEU A 36 15.68 5.45 9.96
N LYS A 37 15.32 6.08 11.08
CA LYS A 37 14.49 5.44 12.10
C LYS A 37 13.02 5.67 11.76
N LEU A 38 12.20 4.63 11.88
CA LEU A 38 10.75 4.80 11.85
C LEU A 38 10.29 5.46 13.17
N ASP A 39 10.10 6.78 13.13
CA ASP A 39 9.48 7.57 14.18
C ASP A 39 8.31 8.41 13.64
N MET A 40 7.56 9.04 14.55
CA MET A 40 6.35 9.79 14.18
C MET A 40 6.63 10.93 13.19
N LEU A 41 7.79 11.57 13.27
CA LEU A 41 8.17 12.66 12.38
C LEU A 41 8.51 12.14 10.97
N THR A 42 9.27 11.05 10.92
CA THR A 42 9.63 10.37 9.66
C THR A 42 8.38 9.86 8.97
N LEU A 43 7.48 9.21 9.72
CA LEU A 43 6.19 8.75 9.21
C LEU A 43 5.35 9.92 8.67
N TYR A 44 5.28 11.04 9.40
CA TYR A 44 4.57 12.23 8.96
C TYR A 44 5.13 12.80 7.65
N ASN A 45 6.45 12.88 7.51
CA ASN A 45 7.12 13.36 6.29
C ASN A 45 6.85 12.43 5.10
N ILE A 46 6.82 11.11 5.32
CA ILE A 46 6.46 10.14 4.28
C ILE A 46 5.03 10.34 3.81
N TYR A 47 4.07 10.50 4.73
CA TYR A 47 2.67 10.76 4.37
C TYR A 47 2.50 12.08 3.60
N LEU A 48 3.20 13.14 4.00
CA LEU A 48 3.21 14.40 3.24
C LEU A 48 3.74 14.19 1.82
N GLY A 49 4.83 13.43 1.67
CA GLY A 49 5.40 13.08 0.37
C GLY A 49 4.47 12.24 -0.51
N GLN A 50 3.76 11.28 0.09
CA GLN A 50 2.76 10.46 -0.62
C GLN A 50 1.58 11.31 -1.13
N GLY A 51 1.21 12.39 -0.44
CA GLY A 51 0.23 13.34 -0.95
C GLY A 51 0.64 14.03 -2.26
N CYS A 52 1.94 14.02 -2.59
CA CYS A 52 2.50 14.51 -3.84
C CYS A 52 2.76 13.39 -4.86
N ASP A 53 2.61 12.12 -4.49
CA ASP A 53 2.79 11.00 -5.41
C ASP A 53 1.70 11.03 -6.49
N PRO A 54 2.07 11.04 -7.78
CA PRO A 54 1.10 11.16 -8.87
C PRO A 54 0.18 9.95 -9.01
N ASN A 55 0.47 8.81 -8.35
CA ASN A 55 -0.40 7.65 -8.26
C ASN A 55 -1.44 7.76 -7.13
N VAL A 56 -1.12 8.50 -6.06
CA VAL A 56 -2.03 8.80 -4.94
C VAL A 56 -2.90 10.03 -5.28
N LYS A 57 -2.28 11.06 -5.85
CA LYS A 57 -2.93 12.29 -6.31
C LYS A 57 -3.40 12.17 -7.77
N ARG A 58 -4.00 11.03 -8.13
CA ARG A 58 -4.67 10.90 -9.44
C ARG A 58 -6.03 11.57 -9.37
N GLU A 59 -6.26 12.61 -10.18
CA GLU A 59 -7.63 12.98 -10.60
C GLU A 59 -8.36 11.77 -11.21
N ARG A 60 -7.58 10.83 -11.78
CA ARG A 60 -8.05 9.73 -12.63
C ARG A 60 -8.23 8.39 -11.93
N LEU A 61 -8.14 8.29 -10.60
CA LEU A 61 -8.33 6.99 -9.92
C LEU A 61 -9.75 6.41 -10.19
N MET A 62 -10.72 7.29 -10.41
CA MET A 62 -12.11 6.96 -10.79
C MET A 62 -12.39 7.10 -12.30
N ASP A 63 -11.41 7.52 -13.09
CA ASP A 63 -11.63 7.70 -14.53
C ASP A 63 -11.72 6.35 -15.24
N ARG A 64 -12.48 6.33 -16.34
CA ARG A 64 -12.53 5.16 -17.22
C ARG A 64 -11.14 4.83 -17.74
N TRP A 65 -10.81 3.54 -17.71
CA TRP A 65 -9.64 2.99 -18.38
C TRP A 65 -9.65 3.40 -19.85
N VAL A 66 -8.56 4.01 -20.33
CA VAL A 66 -8.40 4.30 -21.76
C VAL A 66 -7.87 3.02 -22.41
N THR A 67 -8.67 2.43 -23.30
CA THR A 67 -8.30 1.32 -24.19
C THR A 67 -7.46 1.80 -25.36
#